data_AF-A0A965PKL7-F1
#
_entry.id   AF-A0A965PKL7-F1
#
_cell.length_a   1.000
_cell.length_b   1.000
_cell.length_c   1.000
_cell.angle_alpha   90.00
_cell.angle_beta   90.00
_cell.angle_gamma   90.00
#
_symmetry.space_group_name_H-M   'P 1'
#
loop_
_entity.id
_entity.type
_entity.pdbx_description
1 polymer ?
#
loop_
_entity_poly.entity_id
_entity_poly.type
_entity_poly.pdbx_seq_one_letter_code
_entity_poly.pdbx_strand_id
1 'polypeptide(L)'
;IAFGGDMIEGLFNFATQAFEIDATLFEQYVNVSRLIVDVVRHALANYETVTVVPEWGNHGRIGSKRDAVPKNDNVDRMCYELARQLLADEKRLTWQDCPEDIQRIEMGNYRALLMHGDEVGRSGFASPQACNAQEPLADGLGAIYWTGSTESDNRYARDSLAASGVPSQRLHFIDTEAGRVTAAYQVWLD
;
A
#
# COMPACT_ATOMS: atom_id res chain seq x y z
N ILE A 1 9.46 -4.91 -3.84
CA ILE A 1 8.49 -4.65 -2.76
C ILE A 1 7.49 -3.64 -3.29
N ALA A 2 6.20 -3.95 -3.23
CA ALA A 2 5.13 -3.00 -3.51
C ALA A 2 4.48 -2.63 -2.18
N PHE A 3 4.49 -1.35 -1.84
CA PHE A 3 3.80 -0.80 -0.66
C PHE A 3 2.50 -0.16 -1.14
N GLY A 4 1.35 -0.71 -0.77
CA GLY A 4 0.04 -0.35 -1.35
C GLY A 4 -0.79 0.66 -0.55
N GLY A 5 -0.13 1.59 0.15
CA GLY A 5 -0.81 2.62 0.95
C GLY A 5 -1.35 2.13 2.30
N ASP A 6 -1.85 3.08 3.09
CA ASP A 6 -2.38 2.92 4.45
C ASP A 6 -1.41 2.21 5.40
N MET A 7 -0.16 2.67 5.38
CA MET A 7 0.87 2.15 6.30
C MET A 7 0.67 2.63 7.73
N ILE A 8 -0.01 3.77 7.87
CA ILE A 8 -0.43 4.33 9.15
C ILE A 8 -1.96 4.26 9.27
N GLU A 9 -2.49 4.37 10.48
CA GLU A 9 -3.94 4.51 10.69
C GLU A 9 -4.40 5.95 10.36
N GLY A 10 -3.55 6.94 10.58
CA GLY A 10 -3.90 8.35 10.35
C GLY A 10 -4.79 8.93 11.45
N LEU A 11 -5.35 10.10 11.18
CA LEU A 11 -6.24 10.81 12.13
C LEU A 11 -7.50 11.40 11.47
N PHE A 12 -7.55 11.44 10.14
CA PHE A 12 -8.44 12.36 9.42
C PHE A 12 -9.35 11.65 8.40
N ASN A 13 -9.54 10.34 8.53
CA ASN A 13 -10.48 9.60 7.70
C ASN A 13 -11.93 9.90 8.08
N PHE A 14 -12.22 9.92 9.39
CA PHE A 14 -13.53 10.18 9.94
C PHE A 14 -13.44 10.88 11.30
N ALA A 15 -14.53 11.54 11.72
CA ALA A 15 -14.51 12.52 12.80
C ALA A 15 -14.09 11.95 14.17
N THR A 16 -14.39 10.68 14.45
CA THR A 16 -14.08 10.03 15.73
C THR A 16 -12.77 9.27 15.73
N GLN A 17 -12.04 9.21 14.61
CA GLN A 17 -10.87 8.33 14.46
C GLN A 17 -9.81 8.56 15.54
N ALA A 18 -9.56 9.82 15.91
CA ALA A 18 -8.58 10.15 16.95
C ALA A 18 -8.90 9.56 18.35
N PHE A 19 -10.13 9.08 18.58
CA PHE A 19 -10.54 8.40 19.82
C PHE A 19 -10.56 6.86 19.69
N GLU A 20 -10.29 6.34 18.50
CA GLU A 20 -10.36 4.92 18.17
C GLU A 20 -8.98 4.29 17.96
N ILE A 21 -7.93 5.11 17.93
CA ILE A 21 -6.55 4.67 17.68
C ILE A 21 -5.68 4.82 18.93
N ASP A 22 -4.68 3.94 19.05
CA ASP A 22 -3.82 3.85 20.24
C ASP A 22 -2.50 4.63 20.11
N ALA A 23 -2.23 5.24 18.95
CA ALA A 23 -0.97 5.93 18.67
C ALA A 23 -1.19 7.32 18.06
N THR A 24 -0.43 8.30 18.53
CA THR A 24 -0.39 9.63 17.93
C THR A 24 0.18 9.58 16.51
N LEU A 25 -0.13 10.57 15.66
CA LEU A 25 0.42 10.64 14.31
C LEU A 25 1.96 10.67 14.29
N PHE A 26 2.56 11.27 15.32
CA PHE A 26 4.02 11.28 15.49
C PHE A 26 4.58 9.87 15.73
N GLU A 27 3.97 9.11 16.65
CA GLU A 27 4.38 7.72 16.93
C GLU A 27 4.19 6.83 15.71
N GLN A 28 3.05 6.96 15.02
CA GLN A 28 2.80 6.25 13.77
C GLN A 28 3.89 6.55 12.74
N TYR A 29 4.17 7.83 12.46
CA TYR A 29 5.22 8.23 11.52
C TYR A 29 6.59 7.64 11.87
N VAL A 30 7.02 7.77 13.13
CA VAL A 30 8.33 7.28 13.57
C VAL A 30 8.44 5.76 13.48
N ASN A 31 7.43 5.04 13.98
CA ASN A 31 7.46 3.58 14.06
C ASN A 31 7.32 2.96 12.67
N VAL A 32 6.38 3.44 11.86
CA VAL A 32 6.13 2.91 10.51
C VAL A 32 7.30 3.19 9.58
N SER A 33 7.93 4.37 9.65
CA SER A 33 9.16 4.65 8.89
C SER A 33 10.28 3.65 9.22
N ARG A 34 10.44 3.29 10.50
CA ARG A 34 11.44 2.29 10.93
C ARG A 34 11.08 0.89 10.44
N LEU A 35 9.81 0.49 10.54
CA LEU A 35 9.34 -0.80 10.05
C LEU A 35 9.55 -0.94 8.54
N ILE A 36 9.30 0.11 7.75
CA ILE A 36 9.59 0.12 6.32
C ILE A 36 11.08 -0.13 6.06
N VAL A 37 11.97 0.53 6.81
CA VAL A 37 13.42 0.29 6.71
C VAL A 37 13.76 -1.16 7.02
N ASP A 38 13.17 -1.73 8.08
CA ASP A 38 13.43 -3.11 8.49
C ASP A 38 12.95 -4.13 7.47
N VAL A 39 11.76 -3.91 6.86
CA VAL A 39 11.25 -4.74 5.76
C VAL A 39 12.20 -4.70 4.56
N VAL A 40 12.67 -3.51 4.16
CA VAL A 40 13.59 -3.37 3.03
C VAL A 40 14.93 -4.04 3.33
N ARG A 41 15.48 -3.88 4.54
CA ARG A 41 16.70 -4.57 4.97
C ARG A 41 16.55 -6.08 4.99
N HIS A 42 15.40 -6.59 5.47
CA HIS A 42 15.11 -8.00 5.44
C HIS A 42 15.08 -8.52 3.99
N ALA A 43 14.47 -7.78 3.06
CA ALA A 43 14.52 -8.14 1.65
C ALA A 43 15.96 -8.12 1.08
N LEU A 44 16.75 -7.08 1.37
CA LEU A 44 18.15 -6.96 0.92
C LEU A 44 19.09 -8.04 1.48
N ALA A 45 18.71 -8.68 2.58
CA ALA A 45 19.42 -9.83 3.14
C ALA A 45 19.10 -11.13 2.40
N ASN A 46 17.93 -11.23 1.77
CA ASN A 46 17.46 -12.42 1.07
C ASN A 46 17.58 -12.34 -0.46
N TYR A 47 17.61 -11.13 -1.02
CA TYR A 47 17.64 -10.87 -2.45
C TYR A 47 18.87 -10.04 -2.86
N GLU A 48 19.38 -10.31 -4.05
CA GLU A 48 20.56 -9.62 -4.58
C GLU A 48 20.29 -8.13 -4.83
N THR A 49 19.15 -7.81 -5.43
CA THR A 49 18.69 -6.45 -5.66
C THR A 49 17.23 -6.31 -5.23
N VAL A 50 16.86 -5.12 -4.78
CA VAL A 50 15.50 -4.82 -4.31
C VAL A 50 15.03 -3.54 -4.98
N THR A 51 13.87 -3.59 -5.63
CA THR A 51 13.16 -2.39 -6.05
C THR A 51 11.95 -2.17 -5.15
N VAL A 52 11.78 -0.96 -4.64
CA VAL A 52 10.60 -0.53 -3.88
C VAL A 52 9.74 0.35 -4.77
N VAL A 53 8.46 -0.01 -4.89
CA VAL A 53 7.42 0.79 -5.55
C VAL A 53 6.39 1.15 -4.50
N PRO A 54 6.40 2.39 -3.99
CA PRO A 54 5.49 2.82 -2.95
C PRO A 54 4.27 3.54 -3.51
N GLU A 55 3.13 3.33 -2.89
CA GLU A 55 1.86 3.98 -3.18
C GLU A 55 1.26 4.41 -1.82
N TRP A 56 0.60 5.57 -1.77
CA TRP A 56 0.13 6.20 -0.54
C TRP A 56 -1.38 6.14 -0.42
N GLY A 57 -1.89 5.74 0.74
CA GLY A 57 -3.31 5.52 0.93
C GLY A 57 -4.04 6.72 1.53
N ASN A 58 -5.35 6.59 1.70
CA ASN A 58 -6.17 7.66 2.24
C ASN A 58 -5.98 7.89 3.75
N HIS A 59 -5.48 6.89 4.50
CA HIS A 59 -5.14 7.03 5.91
C HIS A 59 -3.95 7.95 6.15
N GLY A 60 -3.03 8.03 5.19
CA GLY A 60 -1.96 9.01 5.22
C GLY A 60 -2.39 10.46 4.98
N ARG A 61 -3.65 10.75 4.61
CA ARG A 61 -4.11 12.12 4.33
C ARG A 61 -3.97 13.03 5.54
N ILE A 62 -3.43 14.23 5.35
CA ILE A 62 -3.40 15.29 6.36
C ILE A 62 -4.64 16.17 6.19
N GLY A 63 -5.47 16.25 7.23
CA GLY A 63 -6.73 16.99 7.20
C GLY A 63 -7.90 16.23 6.54
N SER A 64 -9.08 16.85 6.59
CA SER A 64 -10.29 16.30 6.00
C SER A 64 -10.27 16.39 4.48
N LYS A 65 -11.15 15.62 3.81
CA LYS A 65 -11.33 15.68 2.33
C LYS A 65 -11.71 17.07 1.80
N ARG A 66 -12.15 17.98 2.68
CA ARG A 66 -12.61 19.33 2.32
C ARG A 66 -11.53 20.39 2.52
N ASP A 67 -10.44 20.04 3.21
CA ASP A 67 -9.36 20.97 3.46
C ASP A 67 -8.51 21.14 2.20
N ALA A 68 -7.96 22.34 2.01
CA ALA A 68 -7.15 22.68 0.84
C ALA A 68 -5.68 22.22 1.00
N VAL A 69 -5.49 20.96 1.43
CA VAL A 69 -4.17 20.33 1.56
C VAL A 69 -3.87 19.56 0.26
N PRO A 70 -2.67 19.75 -0.35
CA PRO A 70 -2.25 18.94 -1.48
C PRO A 70 -2.31 17.45 -1.15
N LYS A 71 -2.87 16.62 -2.05
CA LYS A 71 -3.06 15.18 -1.75
C LYS A 71 -1.75 14.43 -1.49
N ASN A 72 -0.68 14.85 -2.14
CA ASN A 72 0.65 14.27 -2.01
C ASN A 72 1.41 14.76 -0.76
N ASP A 73 0.84 15.67 0.03
CA ASP A 73 1.21 15.91 1.43
C ASP A 73 0.54 14.83 2.29
N ASN A 74 1.15 13.65 2.25
CA ASN A 74 0.61 12.41 2.78
C ASN A 74 1.65 11.74 3.69
N VAL A 75 1.22 11.26 4.86
CA VAL A 75 2.11 10.71 5.88
C VAL A 75 2.70 9.35 5.49
N ASP A 76 2.01 8.54 4.68
CA ASP A 76 2.63 7.33 4.09
C ASP A 76 3.83 7.74 3.24
N ARG A 77 3.63 8.74 2.36
CA ARG A 77 4.69 9.30 1.51
C ARG A 77 5.83 9.91 2.32
N MET A 78 5.54 10.52 3.46
CA MET A 78 6.58 10.97 4.39
C MET A 78 7.37 9.79 4.98
N CYS A 79 6.70 8.72 5.41
CA CYS A 79 7.36 7.54 5.97
C CYS A 79 8.29 6.88 4.93
N TYR A 80 7.78 6.77 3.71
CA TYR A 80 8.49 6.31 2.54
C TYR A 80 9.76 7.12 2.27
N GLU A 81 9.62 8.45 2.20
CA GLU A 81 10.74 9.33 1.92
C GLU A 81 11.82 9.27 3.03
N LEU A 82 11.41 9.19 4.30
CA LEU A 82 12.37 9.01 5.39
C LEU A 82 13.11 7.67 5.26
N ALA A 83 12.40 6.57 5.00
CA ALA A 83 13.01 5.25 4.81
C ALA A 83 13.98 5.24 3.62
N ARG A 84 13.62 5.89 2.50
CA ARG A 84 14.48 6.07 1.34
C ARG A 84 15.77 6.81 1.68
N GLN A 85 15.67 7.91 2.43
CA GLN A 85 16.85 8.69 2.84
C GLN A 85 17.76 7.89 3.78
N LEU A 86 17.19 7.13 4.72
CA LEU A 86 17.97 6.29 5.64
C LEU A 86 18.68 5.12 4.96
N LEU A 87 18.26 4.74 3.75
CA LEU A 87 18.85 3.68 2.94
C LEU A 87 19.54 4.19 1.67
N ALA A 88 19.80 5.50 1.58
CA ALA A 88 20.32 6.14 0.36
C ALA A 88 21.67 5.60 -0.11
N ASP A 89 22.48 5.06 0.81
CA ASP A 89 23.81 4.50 0.50
C ASP A 89 23.78 3.04 0.00
N GLU A 90 22.62 2.38 0.02
CA GLU A 90 22.49 0.99 -0.44
C GLU A 90 22.42 0.92 -1.97
N LYS A 91 23.49 0.41 -2.59
CA LYS A 91 23.62 0.33 -4.05
C LYS A 91 22.72 -0.72 -4.70
N ARG A 92 22.25 -1.70 -3.93
CA ARG A 92 21.37 -2.78 -4.39
C ARG A 92 19.89 -2.42 -4.32
N LEU A 93 19.58 -1.21 -3.84
CA LEU A 93 18.22 -0.72 -3.63
C LEU A 93 17.86 0.34 -4.68
N THR A 94 16.76 0.11 -5.38
CA THR A 94 16.11 1.11 -6.24
C THR A 94 14.80 1.55 -5.59
N TRP A 95 14.58 2.86 -5.52
CA TRP A 95 13.35 3.44 -5.01
C TRP A 95 12.64 4.24 -6.10
N GLN A 96 11.39 3.87 -6.38
CA GLN A 96 10.53 4.63 -7.26
C GLN A 96 9.90 5.81 -6.50
N ASP A 97 9.80 6.96 -7.16
CA ASP A 97 9.04 8.10 -6.63
C ASP A 97 7.53 7.81 -6.69
N CYS A 98 6.76 8.44 -5.81
CA CYS A 98 5.30 8.25 -5.70
C CYS A 98 4.56 9.59 -5.66
N PRO A 99 4.63 10.42 -6.72
CA PRO A 99 3.99 11.72 -6.73
C PRO A 99 2.46 11.65 -6.85
N GLU A 100 1.93 10.56 -7.41
CA GLU A 100 0.51 10.35 -7.73
C GLU A 100 -0.08 9.14 -6.97
N ASP A 101 -1.42 8.99 -6.99
CA ASP A 101 -2.18 7.90 -6.33
C ASP A 101 -2.28 6.60 -7.17
N ILE A 102 -1.51 6.49 -8.26
CA ILE A 102 -1.36 5.24 -9.03
C ILE A 102 0.08 5.11 -9.49
N GLN A 103 0.70 3.97 -9.18
CA GLN A 103 2.06 3.65 -9.58
C GLN A 103 2.13 2.55 -10.63
N ARG A 104 3.16 2.62 -11.46
CA ARG A 104 3.47 1.59 -12.46
C ARG A 104 4.59 0.71 -11.94
N ILE A 105 4.43 -0.59 -12.06
CA ILE A 105 5.48 -1.57 -11.85
C ILE A 105 5.87 -2.12 -13.21
N GLU A 106 7.11 -1.86 -13.64
CA GLU A 106 7.67 -2.35 -14.90
C GLU A 106 8.96 -3.12 -14.62
N MET A 107 8.94 -4.43 -14.86
CA MET A 107 10.05 -5.35 -14.59
C MET A 107 10.26 -6.25 -15.80
N GLY A 108 11.17 -5.86 -16.70
CA GLY A 108 11.31 -6.51 -18.01
C GLY A 108 10.02 -6.36 -18.83
N ASN A 109 9.46 -7.48 -19.26
CA ASN A 109 8.17 -7.53 -19.97
C ASN A 109 6.96 -7.59 -19.01
N TYR A 110 7.18 -7.73 -17.69
CA TYR A 110 6.10 -7.70 -16.72
C TYR A 110 5.66 -6.26 -16.44
N ARG A 111 4.34 -6.04 -16.45
CA ARG A 111 3.72 -4.73 -16.17
C ARG A 111 2.56 -4.92 -15.20
N ALA A 112 2.48 -4.05 -14.20
CA ALA A 112 1.35 -3.96 -13.29
C ALA A 112 1.08 -2.51 -12.88
N LEU A 113 -0.14 -2.26 -12.42
CA LEU A 113 -0.51 -1.03 -11.74
C LEU A 113 -0.66 -1.33 -10.25
N LEU A 114 -0.14 -0.42 -9.43
CA LEU A 114 -0.29 -0.40 -7.99
C LEU A 114 -1.13 0.82 -7.64
N MET A 115 -2.20 0.59 -6.87
CA MET A 115 -3.13 1.60 -6.38
C MET A 115 -3.57 1.18 -4.98
N HIS A 116 -4.00 2.14 -4.16
CA HIS A 116 -4.42 1.86 -2.80
C HIS A 116 -5.79 1.15 -2.77
N GLY A 117 -6.74 1.64 -3.57
CA GLY A 117 -8.10 1.12 -3.70
C GLY A 117 -9.19 2.17 -3.48
N ASP A 118 -8.89 3.28 -2.79
CA ASP A 118 -9.85 4.37 -2.62
C ASP A 118 -10.11 5.12 -3.94
N GLU A 119 -9.18 5.05 -4.90
CA GLU A 119 -9.33 5.57 -6.26
C GLU A 119 -10.49 4.87 -6.99
N VAL A 120 -10.65 3.57 -6.76
CA VAL A 120 -11.76 2.79 -7.33
C VAL A 120 -13.07 3.19 -6.66
N GLY A 121 -13.08 3.35 -5.34
CA GLY A 121 -14.24 3.83 -4.57
C GLY A 121 -14.72 5.23 -5.00
N ARG A 122 -13.81 6.14 -5.37
CA ARG A 122 -14.15 7.47 -5.92
C ARG A 122 -14.96 7.38 -7.22
N SER A 123 -14.81 6.28 -7.97
CA SER A 123 -15.56 6.03 -9.21
C SER A 123 -16.87 5.24 -9.01
N GLY A 124 -17.25 4.96 -7.75
CA GLY A 124 -18.53 4.36 -7.41
C GLY A 124 -18.56 2.83 -7.40
N PHE A 125 -17.40 2.17 -7.47
CA PHE A 125 -17.28 0.71 -7.43
C PHE A 125 -16.59 0.29 -6.12
N ALA A 126 -17.36 0.13 -5.05
CA ALA A 126 -16.89 -0.50 -3.81
C ALA A 126 -17.89 -1.59 -3.45
N SER A 127 -17.48 -2.86 -3.55
CA SER A 127 -18.27 -4.00 -3.11
C SER A 127 -17.52 -4.74 -1.99
N PRO A 128 -18.20 -5.43 -1.07
CA PRO A 128 -17.57 -6.28 -0.06
C PRO A 128 -16.65 -7.36 -0.64
N GLN A 129 -16.84 -7.72 -1.91
CA GLN A 129 -15.97 -8.66 -2.62
C GLN A 129 -14.58 -8.07 -2.90
N ALA A 130 -14.44 -6.74 -2.92
CA ALA A 130 -13.19 -6.05 -3.26
C ALA A 130 -12.11 -6.11 -2.17
N CYS A 131 -12.39 -6.64 -0.97
CA CYS A 131 -11.41 -6.62 0.12
C CYS A 131 -10.32 -7.71 0.00
N ASN A 132 -10.52 -8.76 -0.82
CA ASN A 132 -9.53 -9.84 -1.06
C ASN A 132 -9.78 -10.49 -2.44
N ALA A 133 -9.89 -9.68 -3.49
CA ALA A 133 -10.26 -10.15 -4.83
C ALA A 133 -9.10 -10.19 -5.81
N GLN A 134 -9.27 -10.98 -6.86
CA GLN A 134 -8.52 -10.87 -8.09
C GLN A 134 -9.51 -10.88 -9.25
N GLU A 135 -9.42 -9.91 -10.13
CA GLU A 135 -10.27 -9.80 -11.32
C GLU A 135 -9.41 -9.76 -12.58
N PRO A 136 -9.73 -10.52 -13.64
CA PRO A 136 -8.98 -10.45 -14.89
C PRO A 136 -9.18 -9.08 -15.55
N LEU A 137 -8.14 -8.55 -16.18
CA LEU A 137 -8.27 -7.41 -17.08
C LEU A 137 -9.07 -7.81 -18.33
N ALA A 138 -9.78 -6.84 -18.92
CA ALA A 138 -10.65 -7.08 -20.07
C ALA A 138 -9.90 -7.60 -21.32
N ASP A 139 -8.61 -7.33 -21.42
CA ASP A 139 -7.75 -7.84 -22.49
C ASP A 139 -7.24 -9.28 -22.25
N GLY A 140 -7.50 -9.85 -21.07
CA GLY A 140 -7.06 -11.19 -20.67
C GLY A 140 -5.55 -11.32 -20.43
N LEU A 141 -4.80 -10.21 -20.45
CA LEU A 141 -3.33 -10.21 -20.35
C LEU A 141 -2.82 -9.82 -18.95
N GLY A 142 -3.72 -9.59 -18.00
CA GLY A 142 -3.36 -9.29 -16.61
C GLY A 142 -4.54 -9.43 -15.66
N ALA A 143 -4.33 -9.02 -14.41
CA ALA A 143 -5.36 -9.01 -13.38
C ALA A 143 -5.18 -7.80 -12.46
N ILE A 144 -6.29 -7.34 -11.89
CA ILE A 144 -6.34 -6.44 -10.75
C ILE A 144 -6.32 -7.29 -9.50
N TYR A 145 -5.51 -6.89 -8.53
CA TYR A 145 -5.38 -7.57 -7.26
C TYR A 145 -5.77 -6.63 -6.13
N TRP A 146 -6.66 -7.08 -5.27
CA TRP A 146 -6.95 -6.44 -4.00
C TRP A 146 -6.46 -7.31 -2.85
N THR A 147 -6.02 -6.63 -1.80
CA THR A 147 -5.42 -7.22 -0.61
C THR A 147 -6.15 -6.69 0.61
N GLY A 148 -6.45 -7.57 1.55
CA GLY A 148 -7.12 -7.18 2.79
C GLY A 148 -6.23 -6.27 3.62
N SER A 149 -6.82 -5.18 4.12
CA SER A 149 -6.11 -4.24 5.00
C SER A 149 -5.50 -4.98 6.18
N THR A 150 -4.29 -4.58 6.57
CA THR A 150 -3.60 -5.11 7.76
C THR A 150 -4.00 -4.39 9.04
N GLU A 151 -4.94 -3.44 8.97
CA GLU A 151 -5.54 -2.77 10.12
C GLU A 151 -6.27 -3.79 11.01
N SER A 152 -6.02 -3.72 12.31
CA SER A 152 -6.53 -4.69 13.30
C SER A 152 -8.01 -4.51 13.61
N ASP A 153 -8.56 -3.29 13.53
CA ASP A 153 -9.95 -2.99 13.87
C ASP A 153 -10.46 -1.70 13.22
N ASN A 154 -11.18 -1.80 12.10
CA ASN A 154 -11.83 -0.64 11.48
C ASN A 154 -13.33 -0.63 11.78
N ARG A 155 -13.73 -0.03 12.91
CA ARG A 155 -15.16 0.08 13.30
C ARG A 155 -15.97 0.84 12.25
N TYR A 156 -15.40 1.87 11.63
CA TYR A 156 -16.07 2.61 10.58
C TYR A 156 -16.37 1.72 9.36
N ALA A 157 -15.41 0.94 8.86
CA ALA A 157 -15.62 0.02 7.74
C ALA A 157 -16.62 -1.08 8.10
N ARG A 158 -16.50 -1.65 9.31
CA ARG A 158 -17.45 -2.65 9.79
C ARG A 158 -18.86 -2.10 9.88
N ASP A 159 -19.04 -0.91 10.46
CA ASP A 159 -20.38 -0.37 10.76
C ASP A 159 -20.99 0.37 9.55
N SER A 160 -20.16 0.97 8.68
CA SER A 160 -20.61 1.74 7.51
C SER A 160 -20.66 0.93 6.21
N LEU A 161 -19.80 -0.08 6.06
CA LEU A 161 -19.71 -0.92 4.85
C LEU A 161 -20.15 -2.37 5.09
N ALA A 162 -20.46 -2.75 6.34
CA ALA A 162 -20.74 -4.14 6.75
C ALA A 162 -19.65 -5.14 6.29
N ALA A 163 -18.44 -4.63 6.06
CA ALA A 163 -17.35 -5.36 5.46
C ALA A 163 -16.04 -5.00 6.19
N SER A 164 -15.35 -6.03 6.64
CA SER A 164 -13.96 -5.97 7.07
C SER A 164 -13.24 -7.06 6.28
N GLY A 165 -12.15 -6.70 5.61
CA GLY A 165 -11.31 -7.68 4.92
C GLY A 165 -10.53 -8.50 5.92
N VAL A 166 -10.38 -9.80 5.68
CA VAL A 166 -9.40 -10.61 6.43
C VAL A 166 -8.00 -10.11 6.05
N PRO A 167 -7.14 -9.76 7.03
CA PRO A 167 -5.84 -9.18 6.76
C PRO A 167 -4.96 -10.16 5.98
N SER A 168 -4.35 -9.67 4.91
CA SER A 168 -3.50 -10.48 4.05
C SER A 168 -2.44 -9.67 3.33
N GLN A 169 -1.50 -10.37 2.70
CA GLN A 169 -0.48 -9.81 1.82
C GLN A 169 -0.29 -10.72 0.61
N ARG A 170 0.31 -10.20 -0.46
CA ARG A 170 0.56 -10.97 -1.69
C ARG A 170 2.05 -11.18 -1.94
N LEU A 171 2.42 -12.41 -2.26
CA LEU A 171 3.76 -12.76 -2.74
C LEU A 171 3.68 -13.34 -4.15
N HIS A 172 4.26 -12.63 -5.11
CA HIS A 172 4.29 -13.04 -6.51
C HIS A 172 5.72 -13.38 -6.93
N PHE A 173 5.88 -14.52 -7.57
CA PHE A 173 7.09 -14.91 -8.30
C PHE A 173 6.85 -14.66 -9.79
N ILE A 174 7.77 -13.94 -10.43
CA ILE A 174 7.57 -13.38 -11.77
C ILE A 174 8.74 -13.77 -12.67
N ASP A 175 8.42 -14.24 -13.87
CA ASP A 175 9.35 -14.39 -14.98
C ASP A 175 9.33 -13.09 -15.78
N THR A 176 10.34 -12.26 -15.58
CA THR A 176 10.42 -10.89 -16.13
C THR A 176 10.70 -10.88 -17.63
N GLU A 177 11.29 -11.94 -18.19
CA GLU A 177 11.52 -12.04 -19.64
C GLU A 177 10.24 -12.45 -20.36
N ALA A 178 9.50 -13.43 -19.83
CA ALA A 178 8.21 -13.81 -20.41
C ALA A 178 7.07 -12.86 -20.01
N GLY A 179 7.30 -11.98 -19.03
CA GLY A 179 6.30 -11.02 -18.54
C GLY A 179 5.12 -11.67 -17.81
N ARG A 180 5.33 -12.82 -17.16
CA ARG A 180 4.25 -13.63 -16.55
C ARG A 180 4.51 -13.91 -15.08
N VAL A 181 3.44 -14.09 -14.33
CA VAL A 181 3.48 -14.60 -12.95
C VAL A 181 3.66 -16.12 -13.00
N THR A 182 4.68 -16.65 -12.35
CA THR A 182 4.97 -18.09 -12.29
C THR A 182 4.32 -18.74 -11.07
N ALA A 183 4.23 -18.01 -9.96
CA ALA A 183 3.48 -18.40 -8.78
C ALA A 183 2.97 -17.16 -8.04
N ALA A 184 1.77 -17.25 -7.45
CA ALA A 184 1.20 -16.21 -6.62
C ALA A 184 0.61 -16.83 -5.35
N TYR A 185 0.83 -16.16 -4.23
CA TYR A 185 0.35 -16.60 -2.92
C TYR A 185 -0.35 -15.43 -2.23
N GLN A 186 -1.55 -15.70 -1.71
CA GLN A 186 -2.21 -14.86 -0.70
C GLN A 186 -1.74 -15.37 0.66
N VAL A 187 -1.04 -14.52 1.40
CA VAL A 187 -0.54 -14.80 2.75
C VAL A 187 -1.51 -14.17 3.73
N TRP A 188 -2.24 -14.99 4.48
CA TRP A 188 -3.14 -14.54 5.54
C TRP A 188 -2.33 -14.22 6.80
N LEU A 189 -2.76 -13.19 7.54
CA LEU A 189 -2.05 -12.66 8.71
C LEU A 189 -2.79 -12.89 10.04
N ASP A 190 -3.81 -13.74 10.05
CA ASP A 190 -4.64 -14.11 11.20
C ASP A 190 -4.15 -15.35 11.96
#